data_AF-A0A6G0XG20-F1
#
_entry.id   AF-A0A6G0XG20-F1
#
_cell.length_a   1.000
_cell.length_b   1.000
_cell.length_c   1.000
_cell.angle_alpha   90.00
_cell.angle_beta   90.00
_cell.angle_gamma   90.00
#
_symmetry.space_group_name_H-M   'P 1'
#
loop_
_entity.id
_entity.type
_entity.pdbx_description
1 polymer ?
#
loop_
_entity_poly.entity_id
_entity_poly.type
_entity_poly.pdbx_seq_one_letter_code
_entity_poly.pdbx_strand_id
1 'polypeptide(L)'
;MDVTGVDATAFRSFLVLSCGSVGRSSFAFALLSTFFGVIAFLTSILFVICFPVKSCLVSFLKAITFGAALSSLIAFSCWLAQTKPLAKVGMHPGSCFVIEILACACFLGAYVAMNHHAASESIEAKSID
;
A
#
# COMPACT_ATOMS: atom_id res chain seq x y z
N MET A 1 34.14 21.26 -2.64
CA MET A 1 33.65 21.00 -1.26
C MET A 1 32.39 20.19 -1.40
N ASP A 2 32.47 18.88 -1.16
CA ASP A 2 31.30 18.00 -1.07
C ASP A 2 30.50 18.39 0.17
N VAL A 3 29.23 18.73 -0.01
CA VAL A 3 28.37 19.25 1.08
C VAL A 3 27.72 18.10 1.87
N THR A 4 27.95 16.83 1.51
CA THR A 4 27.20 15.70 2.08
C THR A 4 28.02 14.50 2.52
N GLY A 5 29.33 14.45 2.27
CA GLY A 5 30.14 13.24 2.53
C GLY A 5 29.72 12.01 1.69
N VAL A 6 28.87 12.21 0.68
CA VAL A 6 28.41 11.19 -0.26
C VAL A 6 29.09 11.43 -1.59
N ASP A 7 29.63 10.37 -2.19
CA ASP A 7 30.26 10.44 -3.51
C ASP A 7 29.31 11.06 -4.56
N ALA A 8 29.80 12.04 -5.30
CA ALA A 8 29.00 12.82 -6.25
C ALA A 8 28.38 11.95 -7.37
N THR A 9 29.04 10.85 -7.76
CA THR A 9 28.50 9.93 -8.77
C THR A 9 27.37 9.09 -8.19
N ALA A 10 27.54 8.62 -6.95
CA ALA A 10 26.52 7.89 -6.21
C ALA A 10 25.26 8.75 -5.99
N PHE A 11 25.43 10.03 -5.63
CA PHE A 11 24.33 10.99 -5.49
C PHE A 11 23.60 11.23 -6.82
N ARG A 12 24.33 11.36 -7.93
CA ARG A 12 23.72 11.52 -9.26
C ARG A 12 22.93 10.27 -9.67
N SER A 13 23.44 9.07 -9.41
CA SER A 13 22.72 7.82 -9.65
C SER A 13 21.43 7.74 -8.84
N PHE A 14 21.47 8.15 -7.57
CA PHE A 14 20.28 8.25 -6.74
C PHE A 14 19.23 9.19 -7.35
N LEU A 15 19.62 10.39 -7.78
CA LEU A 15 18.71 11.35 -8.41
C LEU A 15 18.07 10.80 -9.69
N VAL A 16 18.85 10.11 -10.55
CA VAL A 16 18.31 9.53 -11.79
C VAL A 16 17.26 8.45 -11.50
N LEU A 17 17.50 7.60 -10.49
CA LEU A 17 16.58 6.52 -10.12
C LEU A 17 15.32 7.05 -9.42
N SER A 18 15.47 8.06 -8.57
CA SER A 18 14.39 8.67 -7.79
C SER A 18 13.54 9.69 -8.58
N CYS A 19 14.13 10.41 -9.53
CA CYS A 19 13.41 11.38 -10.37
C CYS A 19 13.00 10.81 -11.73
N GLY A 20 13.52 9.63 -12.08
CA GLY A 20 13.18 8.89 -13.29
C GLY A 20 11.79 8.24 -13.24
N SER A 21 11.51 7.41 -14.24
CA SER A 21 10.20 6.73 -14.39
C SER A 21 9.84 5.90 -13.16
N VAL A 22 10.78 5.07 -12.67
CA VAL A 22 10.56 4.20 -11.50
C VAL A 22 10.26 5.03 -10.25
N GLY A 23 10.98 6.13 -10.05
CA GLY A 23 10.73 7.11 -8.99
C GLY A 23 9.30 7.65 -9.01
N ARG A 24 8.89 8.20 -10.15
CA ARG A 24 7.53 8.74 -10.36
C ARG A 24 6.45 7.69 -10.17
N SER A 25 6.65 6.48 -10.69
CA SER A 25 5.72 5.37 -10.51
C SER A 25 5.59 4.99 -9.03
N SER A 26 6.71 4.83 -8.32
CA SER A 26 6.68 4.48 -6.90
C SER A 26 5.93 5.50 -6.06
N PHE A 27 6.11 6.79 -6.36
CA PHE A 27 5.41 7.88 -5.70
C PHE A 27 3.90 7.86 -6.01
N ALA A 28 3.53 7.68 -7.28
CA ALA A 28 2.12 7.59 -7.68
C ALA A 28 1.41 6.41 -6.99
N PHE A 29 2.04 5.24 -6.93
CA PHE A 29 1.46 4.07 -6.29
C PHE A 29 1.41 4.18 -4.75
N ALA A 30 2.38 4.83 -4.12
CA ALA A 30 2.32 5.14 -2.68
C ALA A 30 1.20 6.14 -2.33
N LEU A 31 0.98 7.15 -3.19
CA LEU A 31 -0.16 8.04 -3.04
C LEU A 31 -1.49 7.31 -3.25
N LEU A 32 -1.55 6.43 -4.25
CA LEU A 32 -2.75 5.66 -4.56
C LEU A 32 -3.09 4.67 -3.42
N SER A 33 -2.08 4.00 -2.85
CA SER A 33 -2.27 3.13 -1.68
C SER A 33 -2.84 3.89 -0.49
N THR A 34 -2.28 5.08 -0.22
CA THR A 34 -2.76 5.96 0.85
C THR A 34 -4.20 6.41 0.59
N PHE A 35 -4.51 6.86 -0.63
CA PHE A 35 -5.84 7.31 -1.01
C PHE A 35 -6.89 6.21 -0.84
N PHE A 36 -6.62 5.01 -1.37
CA PHE A 36 -7.50 3.86 -1.20
C PHE A 36 -7.64 3.44 0.27
N GLY A 37 -6.54 3.44 1.03
CA GLY A 37 -6.56 3.15 2.47
C GLY A 37 -7.44 4.10 3.27
N VAL A 38 -7.36 5.42 2.99
CA VAL A 38 -8.20 6.43 3.65
C VAL A 38 -9.68 6.23 3.32
N ILE A 39 -10.03 6.00 2.05
CA ILE A 39 -11.42 5.75 1.67
C ILE A 39 -11.94 4.46 2.29
N ALA A 40 -11.12 3.40 2.33
CA ALA A 40 -11.46 2.13 2.97
C ALA A 40 -11.77 2.34 4.45
N PHE A 41 -10.94 3.12 5.15
CA PHE A 41 -11.13 3.44 6.56
C PHE A 41 -12.43 4.21 6.79
N LEU A 42 -12.67 5.30 6.04
CA LEU A 42 -13.89 6.10 6.17
C LEU A 42 -15.16 5.28 5.86
N THR A 43 -15.10 4.44 4.84
CA THR A 43 -16.23 3.57 4.47
C THR A 43 -16.48 2.50 5.52
N SER A 44 -15.42 1.97 6.15
CA SER A 44 -15.54 1.01 7.27
C SER A 44 -16.18 1.65 8.49
N ILE A 45 -15.87 2.91 8.80
CA ILE A 45 -16.54 3.66 9.89
C ILE A 45 -18.03 3.82 9.58
N LEU A 46 -18.38 4.24 8.36
CA LEU A 46 -19.78 4.38 7.94
C LEU A 46 -20.53 3.04 8.00
N PHE A 47 -19.85 1.94 7.70
CA PHE A 47 -20.39 0.59 7.81
C PHE A 47 -20.73 0.23 9.25
N VAL A 48 -19.84 0.50 10.21
CA VAL A 48 -20.05 0.20 11.64
C VAL A 48 -21.15 1.08 12.27
N ILE A 49 -21.25 2.35 11.88
CA ILE A 49 -22.13 3.31 12.55
C ILE A 49 -23.56 3.31 11.99
N CYS A 50 -23.73 3.13 10.67
CA CYS A 50 -24.96 3.61 10.01
C CYS A 50 -25.88 2.56 9.37
N PHE A 51 -25.46 1.32 9.07
CA PHE A 51 -26.30 0.42 8.25
C PHE A 51 -26.19 -1.08 8.58
N PRO A 52 -27.32 -1.82 8.62
CA PRO A 52 -27.29 -3.26 8.46
C PRO A 52 -26.74 -3.59 7.06
N VAL A 53 -25.65 -4.35 7.06
CA VAL A 53 -24.81 -4.87 5.97
C VAL A 53 -25.42 -4.78 4.56
N LYS A 54 -25.11 -3.71 3.81
CA LYS A 54 -25.39 -3.69 2.36
C LYS A 54 -24.28 -4.41 1.60
N SER A 55 -24.61 -5.49 0.89
CA SER A 55 -23.69 -6.31 0.08
C SER A 55 -22.79 -5.49 -0.89
N CYS A 56 -23.31 -4.38 -1.42
CA CYS A 56 -22.55 -3.47 -2.29
C CYS A 56 -21.39 -2.76 -1.56
N LEU A 57 -21.61 -2.30 -0.32
CA LEU A 57 -20.56 -1.62 0.47
C LEU A 57 -19.44 -2.58 0.85
N VAL A 58 -19.77 -3.83 1.19
CA VAL A 58 -18.79 -4.88 1.49
C VAL A 58 -17.94 -5.21 0.26
N SER A 59 -18.58 -5.32 -0.92
CA SER A 59 -17.88 -5.56 -2.19
C SER A 59 -16.96 -4.40 -2.57
N PHE A 60 -17.41 -3.16 -2.37
CA PHE A 60 -16.59 -1.96 -2.56
C PHE A 60 -15.39 -1.92 -1.61
N LEU A 61 -15.61 -2.17 -0.31
CA LEU A 61 -14.55 -2.26 0.70
C LEU A 61 -13.50 -3.31 0.35
N LYS A 62 -13.93 -4.49 -0.12
CA LYS A 62 -13.01 -5.54 -0.60
C LYS A 62 -12.17 -5.06 -1.79
N ALA A 63 -12.78 -4.42 -2.78
CA ALA A 63 -12.07 -3.95 -3.96
C ALA A 63 -11.04 -2.87 -3.60
N ILE A 64 -11.41 -1.90 -2.76
CA ILE A 64 -10.55 -0.77 -2.43
C ILE A 64 -9.41 -1.15 -1.47
N THR A 65 -9.66 -2.04 -0.49
CA THR A 65 -8.59 -2.57 0.38
C THR A 65 -7.60 -3.42 -0.40
N PHE A 66 -8.07 -4.22 -1.36
CA PHE A 66 -7.19 -4.96 -2.28
C PHE A 66 -6.38 -4.02 -3.18
N GLY A 67 -7.01 -2.97 -3.73
CA GLY A 67 -6.33 -1.95 -4.51
C GLY A 67 -5.25 -1.22 -3.72
N ALA A 68 -5.51 -0.92 -2.44
CA ALA A 68 -4.53 -0.31 -1.53
C ALA A 68 -3.32 -1.23 -1.32
N ALA A 69 -3.57 -2.51 -1.04
CA ALA A 69 -2.51 -3.52 -0.87
C ALA A 69 -1.66 -3.68 -2.14
N LEU A 70 -2.29 -3.81 -3.31
CA LEU A 70 -1.57 -3.96 -4.58
C LEU A 70 -0.74 -2.71 -4.92
N SER A 71 -1.30 -1.52 -4.69
CA SER A 71 -0.58 -0.26 -4.94
C SER A 71 0.63 -0.13 -4.01
N SER A 72 0.46 -0.47 -2.72
CA SER A 72 1.56 -0.47 -1.74
C SER A 72 2.65 -1.48 -2.10
N LEU A 73 2.26 -2.69 -2.52
CA LEU A 73 3.18 -3.72 -3.02
C LEU A 73 4.02 -3.22 -4.20
N ILE A 74 3.39 -2.56 -5.18
CA ILE A 74 4.11 -1.99 -6.32
C ILE A 74 5.07 -0.90 -5.85
N ALA A 75 4.65 -0.01 -4.94
CA ALA A 75 5.45 1.10 -4.45
C ALA A 75 6.78 0.61 -3.83
N PHE A 76 6.72 -0.28 -2.83
CA PHE A 76 7.96 -0.76 -2.21
C PHE A 76 8.75 -1.70 -3.13
N SER A 77 8.11 -2.40 -4.07
CA SER A 77 8.83 -3.18 -5.09
C SER A 77 9.66 -2.27 -6.01
N CYS A 78 9.12 -1.11 -6.38
CA CYS A 78 9.87 -0.08 -7.11
C CYS A 78 11.04 0.45 -6.27
N TRP A 79 10.86 0.65 -4.96
CA TRP A 79 11.95 1.05 -4.05
C TRP A 79 13.06 0.01 -3.97
N LEU A 80 12.74 -1.29 -3.97
CA LEU A 80 13.74 -2.37 -4.07
C LEU A 80 14.51 -2.30 -5.39
N ALA A 81 13.82 -2.05 -6.51
CA ALA A 81 14.46 -1.90 -7.81
C ALA A 81 15.39 -0.67 -7.88
N GLN A 82 14.99 0.45 -7.25
CA GLN A 82 15.82 1.66 -7.16
C GLN A 82 17.05 1.45 -6.26
N THR A 83 16.89 0.76 -5.13
CA THR A 83 17.98 0.60 -4.14
C THR A 83 18.98 -0.50 -4.48
N LYS A 84 18.60 -1.54 -5.24
CA LYS A 84 19.50 -2.61 -5.68
C LYS A 84 20.82 -2.13 -6.33
N PRO A 85 20.83 -1.19 -7.30
CA PRO A 85 22.09 -0.66 -7.86
C PRO A 85 22.87 0.21 -6.87
N LEU A 86 22.19 0.87 -5.93
CA LEU A 86 22.76 1.78 -4.93
C LEU A 86 23.32 1.07 -3.69
N ALA A 87 22.87 -0.17 -3.42
CA ALA A 87 23.38 -0.98 -2.30
C ALA A 87 24.90 -1.23 -2.41
N LYS A 88 25.45 -1.26 -3.63
CA LYS A 88 26.89 -1.43 -3.88
C LYS A 88 27.74 -0.25 -3.38
N VAL A 89 27.12 0.92 -3.19
CA VAL A 89 27.76 2.14 -2.69
C VAL A 89 27.31 2.49 -1.27
N GLY A 90 26.76 1.51 -0.53
CA GLY A 90 26.37 1.64 0.88
C GLY A 90 25.04 2.38 1.12
N MET A 91 24.25 2.65 0.08
CA MET A 91 22.93 3.24 0.23
C MET A 91 21.86 2.17 0.37
N HIS A 92 21.09 2.24 1.46
CA HIS A 92 20.04 1.29 1.81
C HIS A 92 18.67 1.97 1.94
N PRO A 93 17.56 1.22 1.82
CA PRO A 93 16.23 1.76 2.09
C PRO A 93 16.13 2.31 3.52
N GLY A 94 15.52 3.49 3.66
CA GLY A 94 15.28 4.11 4.97
C GLY A 94 14.08 3.47 5.71
N SER A 95 13.77 3.99 6.90
CA SER A 95 12.65 3.50 7.74
C SER A 95 11.29 3.54 7.05
N CYS A 96 11.05 4.51 6.16
CA CYS A 96 9.80 4.59 5.38
C CYS A 96 9.53 3.33 4.55
N PHE A 97 10.57 2.62 4.12
CA PHE A 97 10.44 1.34 3.42
C PHE A 97 9.74 0.28 4.28
N VAL A 98 10.12 0.20 5.56
CA VAL A 98 9.52 -0.75 6.52
C VAL A 98 8.07 -0.37 6.80
N ILE A 99 7.78 0.93 6.94
CA ILE A 99 6.42 1.43 7.15
C ILE A 99 5.52 1.05 5.98
N GLU A 100 5.99 1.16 4.73
CA GLU A 100 5.19 0.77 3.56
C GLU A 100 4.92 -0.74 3.51
N ILE A 101 5.88 -1.58 3.92
CA ILE A 101 5.65 -3.03 4.05
C ILE A 101 4.57 -3.33 5.10
N LEU A 102 4.65 -2.68 6.27
CA LEU A 102 3.65 -2.84 7.32
C LEU A 102 2.28 -2.37 6.86
N ALA A 103 2.20 -1.24 6.12
CA ALA A 103 0.96 -0.76 5.53
C ALA A 103 0.37 -1.78 4.56
N CYS A 104 1.18 -2.35 3.66
CA CYS A 104 0.76 -3.42 2.76
C CYS A 104 0.20 -4.64 3.52
N ALA A 105 0.88 -5.08 4.58
CA ALA A 105 0.43 -6.20 5.41
C ALA A 105 -0.92 -5.89 6.10
N CYS A 106 -1.09 -4.67 6.62
CA CYS A 106 -2.34 -4.21 7.21
C CYS A 106 -3.48 -4.17 6.17
N PHE A 107 -3.23 -3.68 4.95
CA PHE A 107 -4.25 -3.66 3.88
C PHE A 107 -4.67 -5.08 3.47
N LEU A 108 -3.72 -6.02 3.39
CA LEU A 108 -4.03 -7.44 3.15
C LEU A 108 -4.83 -8.05 4.30
N GLY A 109 -4.47 -7.75 5.55
CA GLY A 109 -5.20 -8.19 6.73
C GLY A 109 -6.65 -7.68 6.71
N ALA A 110 -6.85 -6.41 6.39
CA ALA A 110 -8.18 -5.82 6.23
C ALA A 110 -8.98 -6.51 5.11
N TYR A 111 -8.35 -6.78 3.97
CA TYR A 111 -8.99 -7.51 2.87
C TYR A 111 -9.44 -8.92 3.29
N VAL A 112 -8.59 -9.67 4.00
CA VAL A 112 -8.92 -11.01 4.50
C VAL A 112 -10.07 -10.94 5.52
N ALA A 113 -10.03 -9.99 6.45
CA ALA A 113 -11.09 -9.78 7.43
C ALA A 113 -12.44 -9.47 6.77
N MET A 114 -12.46 -8.63 5.74
CA MET A 114 -13.69 -8.33 4.99
C MET A 114 -14.22 -9.55 4.23
N ASN A 115 -13.34 -10.39 3.67
CA ASN A 115 -13.77 -11.66 3.05
C ASN A 115 -14.37 -12.63 4.07
N HIS A 116 -13.76 -12.74 5.25
CA HIS A 116 -14.27 -13.58 6.33
C HIS A 116 -15.64 -13.10 6.83
N HIS A 117 -15.79 -11.78 7.04
CA HIS A 117 -17.08 -11.18 7.40
C HIS A 117 -18.15 -11.47 6.34
N ALA A 118 -17.84 -11.26 5.06
CA ALA A 118 -18.78 -11.52 3.96
C ALA A 118 -19.19 -13.01 3.89
N ALA A 119 -18.27 -13.93 4.15
CA ALA A 119 -18.55 -15.36 4.16
C ALA A 119 -19.44 -15.76 5.35
N SER A 120 -19.19 -15.19 6.54
CA SER A 120 -19.96 -15.49 7.76
C SER A 120 -21.43 -15.10 7.61
N GLU A 121 -21.70 -13.91 7.08
CA GLU A 121 -23.06 -13.41 6.79
C GLU A 121 -23.79 -14.30 5.76
N SER A 122 -23.07 -14.84 4.77
CA SER A 122 -23.67 -15.73 3.77
C SER A 122 -24.12 -17.07 4.33
N ILE A 123 -23.51 -17.53 5.43
CA ILE A 123 -23.86 -18.77 6.13
C ILE A 123 -25.10 -18.55 7.00
N GLU A 124 -25.18 -17.43 7.73
CA GLU A 124 -26.38 -17.09 8.52
C GLU A 124 -27.61 -16.95 7.63
N ALA A 125 -27.50 -16.25 6.49
CA ALA A 125 -28.62 -16.08 5.55
C ALA A 125 -29.17 -17.43 5.04
N LYS A 126 -28.31 -18.44 4.86
CA LYS A 126 -28.70 -19.77 4.38
C LYS A 126 -29.32 -20.66 5.46
N SER A 127 -29.14 -20.33 6.74
CA SER A 127 -29.66 -21.12 7.88
C SER A 127 -31.10 -20.76 8.27
N ILE A 128 -31.65 -19.69 7.69
CA ILE A 128 -32.98 -19.15 7.98
C ILE A 128 -34.01 -19.56 6.90
N ASP A 129 -33.55 -20.12 5.78
CA ASP A 129 -34.38 -20.76 4.74
C ASP A 129 -34.49 -22.28 4.96
#